data_AF-A0A6N8UU48-F1
#
_entry.id   AF-A0A6N8UU48-F1
#
_cell.length_a   1.000
_cell.length_b   1.000
_cell.length_c   1.000
_cell.angle_alpha   90.00
_cell.angle_beta   90.00
_cell.angle_gamma   90.00
#
_symmetry.space_group_name_H-M   'P 1'
#
loop_
_entity.id
_entity.type
_entity.pdbx_description
1 polymer ?
#
loop_
_entity_poly.entity_id
_entity_poly.type
_entity_poly.pdbx_seq_one_letter_code
_entity_poly.pdbx_strand_id
1 'polypeptide(L)'
;MALRLASDGVLQHGRGDVVLFANTTAEHPGTYEFARSVCDEIESRFGVPCLWYEGCAVEAATRSGYTRSRTFRLVRREPATDGDDPRWPGYRSRGEAFEQMVSWTRLPSRWRRMCTTELKVRPGHDLVAEWMFGGPGPARRGHHRDVSLAPAAVVAARYQGVLGREEREARLRVACGEPWARPQQDWQDFTTVNLSRPSGGPRGVADIWGRFGVAQRFVSILGLRADEPERVRTAMWRSLIAEGAAGTHCRDRIQPAGELVYCPLSDIGIIEGDVRSYWSRRPYDLRIPDGAGNCVYCFLKGPAALARLAAQMDGDDGEKDDNANGTPVDIRWWARLEDEYGRPSTSQAGRIGMFHDTDYESIMRRAADPVPLEVNGCTSDGIGLRVPCSCTD
;
A
#
# COMPACT_ATOMS: atom_id res chain seq x y z
N MET A 1 12.39 -11.68 6.79
CA MET A 1 11.29 -12.62 7.12
C MET A 1 11.00 -13.58 5.98
N ALA A 2 10.44 -13.12 4.84
CA ALA A 2 10.06 -14.00 3.72
C ALA A 2 11.18 -14.95 3.27
N LEU A 3 12.39 -14.43 3.08
CA LEU A 3 13.57 -15.22 2.73
C LEU A 3 13.87 -16.36 3.74
N ARG A 4 13.68 -16.09 5.04
CA ARG A 4 13.88 -17.10 6.08
C ARG A 4 12.80 -18.18 6.02
N LEU A 5 11.54 -17.79 5.81
CA LEU A 5 10.43 -18.74 5.65
C LEU A 5 10.62 -19.62 4.41
N ALA A 6 11.16 -19.08 3.31
CA ALA A 6 11.52 -19.87 2.14
C ALA A 6 12.69 -20.83 2.44
N SER A 7 13.75 -20.34 3.11
CA SER A 7 14.90 -21.16 3.52
C SER A 7 14.55 -22.29 4.48
N ASP A 8 13.58 -22.08 5.37
CA ASP A 8 13.12 -23.08 6.33
C ASP A 8 12.08 -24.04 5.71
N GLY A 9 11.77 -23.91 4.42
CA GLY A 9 10.80 -24.75 3.71
C GLY A 9 9.35 -24.49 4.10
N VAL A 10 9.07 -23.37 4.78
CA VAL A 10 7.70 -22.95 5.13
C VAL A 10 6.96 -22.47 3.89
N LEU A 11 7.62 -21.68 3.02
CA LEU A 11 7.08 -21.28 1.72
C LEU A 11 7.42 -22.33 0.65
N GLN A 12 6.40 -22.80 -0.06
CA GLN A 12 6.50 -23.92 -1.00
C GLN A 12 5.74 -23.65 -2.30
N HIS A 13 6.48 -23.62 -3.42
CA HIS A 13 5.91 -23.46 -4.76
C HIS A 13 4.86 -24.52 -5.10
N GLY A 14 5.13 -25.79 -4.79
CA GLY A 14 4.22 -26.90 -5.11
C GLY A 14 2.85 -26.82 -4.44
N ARG A 15 2.73 -26.07 -3.33
CA ARG A 15 1.46 -25.78 -2.66
C ARG A 15 0.69 -24.62 -3.31
N GLY A 16 1.36 -23.82 -4.14
CA GLY A 16 0.82 -22.60 -4.73
C GLY A 16 1.14 -21.33 -3.93
N ASP A 17 2.12 -21.38 -3.02
CA ASP A 17 2.54 -20.21 -2.26
C ASP A 17 3.14 -19.14 -3.16
N VAL A 18 2.89 -17.88 -2.81
CA VAL A 18 3.35 -16.70 -3.56
C VAL A 18 3.73 -15.59 -2.59
N VAL A 19 4.81 -14.88 -2.89
CA VAL A 19 5.17 -13.64 -2.19
C VAL A 19 4.64 -12.47 -2.99
N LEU A 20 3.98 -11.54 -2.31
CA LEU A 20 3.43 -10.34 -2.95
C LEU A 20 4.12 -9.08 -2.44
N PHE A 21 4.48 -8.19 -3.36
CA PHE A 21 4.89 -6.84 -3.04
C PHE A 21 3.83 -5.84 -3.51
N ALA A 22 3.21 -5.15 -2.55
CA ALA A 22 2.18 -4.15 -2.78
C ALA A 22 2.83 -2.77 -2.99
N ASN A 23 3.09 -2.41 -4.25
CA ASN A 23 3.67 -1.12 -4.58
C ASN A 23 2.60 -0.02 -4.47
N THR A 24 2.75 0.88 -3.49
CA THR A 24 1.89 2.06 -3.34
C THR A 24 2.38 3.26 -4.10
N THR A 25 3.50 3.14 -4.82
CA THR A 25 4.25 4.21 -5.50
C THR A 25 4.76 5.31 -4.57
N ALA A 26 4.61 5.14 -3.26
CA ALA A 26 5.05 6.09 -2.22
C ALA A 26 6.11 5.52 -1.29
N GLU A 27 6.73 4.41 -1.70
CA GLU A 27 7.81 3.75 -0.96
C GLU A 27 9.16 4.42 -1.30
N HIS A 28 10.09 4.43 -0.35
CA HIS A 28 11.44 4.97 -0.51
C HIS A 28 12.22 4.16 -1.56
N PRO A 29 13.07 4.77 -2.41
CA PRO A 29 13.86 4.07 -3.43
C PRO A 29 14.58 2.82 -2.94
N GLY A 30 15.25 2.89 -1.79
CA GLY A 30 15.96 1.74 -1.21
C GLY A 30 15.05 0.56 -0.83
N THR A 31 13.74 0.79 -0.65
CA THR A 31 12.76 -0.29 -0.44
C THR A 31 12.60 -1.14 -1.71
N TYR A 32 12.60 -0.53 -2.90
CA TYR A 32 12.48 -1.26 -4.17
C TYR A 32 13.71 -2.11 -4.43
N GLU A 33 14.90 -1.55 -4.22
CA GLU A 33 16.18 -2.28 -4.37
C GLU A 33 16.21 -3.53 -3.49
N PHE A 34 15.86 -3.37 -2.21
CA PHE A 34 15.79 -4.47 -1.25
C PHE A 34 14.70 -5.49 -1.59
N ALA A 35 13.48 -5.04 -1.87
CA ALA A 35 12.39 -5.94 -2.22
C ALA A 35 12.73 -6.77 -3.46
N ARG A 36 13.37 -6.16 -4.47
CA ARG A 36 13.81 -6.85 -5.68
C ARG A 36 14.85 -7.92 -5.35
N SER A 37 15.89 -7.56 -4.59
CA SER A 37 16.93 -8.50 -4.14
C SER A 37 16.32 -9.70 -3.41
N VAL A 38 15.39 -9.47 -2.50
CA VAL A 38 14.73 -10.55 -1.75
C VAL A 38 13.88 -11.43 -2.69
N CYS A 39 13.16 -10.83 -3.64
CA CYS A 39 12.34 -11.57 -4.60
C CYS A 39 13.20 -12.44 -5.53
N ASP A 40 14.28 -11.88 -6.08
CA ASP A 40 15.19 -12.59 -6.96
C ASP A 40 15.85 -13.78 -6.24
N GLU A 41 16.23 -13.58 -4.98
CA GLU A 41 16.79 -14.64 -4.14
C GLU A 41 15.76 -15.74 -3.83
N ILE A 42 14.51 -15.35 -3.53
CA ILE A 42 13.44 -16.31 -3.26
C ILE A 42 13.11 -17.16 -4.49
N GLU A 43 12.99 -16.52 -5.66
CA GLU A 43 12.68 -17.21 -6.91
C GLU A 43 13.82 -18.14 -7.34
N SER A 44 15.06 -17.65 -7.34
CA SER A 44 16.22 -18.41 -7.82
C SER A 44 16.60 -19.58 -6.91
N ARG A 45 16.49 -19.43 -5.59
CA ARG A 45 16.93 -20.45 -4.63
C ARG A 45 15.84 -21.40 -4.18
N PHE A 46 14.59 -20.93 -4.09
CA PHE A 46 13.50 -21.69 -3.49
C PHE A 46 12.33 -21.94 -4.46
N GLY A 47 12.36 -21.34 -5.65
CA GLY A 47 11.34 -21.54 -6.68
C GLY A 47 9.98 -20.97 -6.32
N VAL A 48 9.87 -20.12 -5.28
CA VAL A 48 8.60 -19.50 -4.87
C VAL A 48 8.40 -18.21 -5.64
N PRO A 49 7.30 -18.04 -6.40
CA PRO A 49 7.08 -16.85 -7.22
C PRO A 49 6.89 -15.60 -6.36
N CYS A 50 7.44 -14.48 -6.84
CA CYS A 50 7.35 -13.17 -6.20
C CYS A 50 6.71 -12.15 -7.15
N LEU A 51 5.42 -11.85 -6.94
CA LEU A 51 4.65 -10.96 -7.80
C LEU A 51 4.56 -9.55 -7.22
N TRP A 52 4.86 -8.56 -8.05
CA TRP A 52 4.68 -7.15 -7.70
C TRP A 52 3.40 -6.62 -8.34
N TYR A 53 2.65 -5.84 -7.58
CA TYR A 53 1.43 -5.23 -8.08
C TYR A 53 1.25 -3.81 -7.57
N GLU A 54 0.50 -3.04 -8.34
CA GLU A 54 0.02 -1.72 -7.95
C GLU A 54 -1.51 -1.74 -7.88
N GLY A 55 -2.06 -1.23 -6.77
CA GLY A 55 -3.47 -0.89 -6.73
C GLY A 55 -3.75 0.24 -7.71
N CYS A 56 -4.74 0.04 -8.58
CA CYS A 56 -5.15 1.05 -9.53
C CYS A 56 -6.67 1.09 -9.67
N ALA A 57 -7.17 1.93 -10.56
CA ALA A 57 -8.57 1.95 -10.88
C ALA A 57 -8.78 1.99 -12.39
N VAL A 58 -9.78 1.24 -12.84
CA VAL A 58 -10.21 1.18 -14.24
C VAL A 58 -11.65 1.62 -14.32
N GLU A 59 -12.04 2.06 -15.50
CA GLU A 59 -13.42 2.45 -15.73
C GLU A 59 -14.23 1.26 -16.27
N ALA A 60 -15.24 0.81 -15.53
CA ALA A 60 -16.04 -0.35 -15.90
C ALA A 60 -17.43 0.06 -16.39
N ALA A 61 -17.92 -0.61 -17.45
CA ALA A 61 -19.26 -0.40 -17.95
C ALA A 61 -20.25 -0.98 -16.94
N THR A 62 -21.32 -0.25 -16.70
CA THR A 62 -22.44 -0.66 -15.87
C THR A 62 -23.74 -0.48 -16.66
N ARG A 63 -24.85 -1.02 -16.13
CA ARG A 63 -26.18 -0.80 -16.73
C ARG A 63 -26.58 0.67 -16.82
N SER A 64 -25.98 1.53 -15.99
CA SER A 64 -26.26 2.96 -15.90
C SER A 64 -25.19 3.84 -16.54
N GLY A 65 -24.33 3.26 -17.36
CA GLY A 65 -23.24 3.95 -18.03
C GLY A 65 -21.89 3.38 -17.61
N TYR A 66 -21.06 4.20 -16.98
CA TYR A 66 -19.65 3.91 -16.79
C TYR A 66 -19.25 4.36 -15.38
N THR A 67 -18.50 3.54 -14.63
CA THR A 67 -18.07 3.84 -13.26
C THR A 67 -16.60 3.53 -13.08
N ARG A 68 -15.95 4.17 -12.11
CA ARG A 68 -14.60 3.79 -11.70
C ARG A 68 -14.62 2.68 -10.66
N SER A 69 -13.94 1.59 -10.95
CA SER A 69 -13.79 0.42 -10.09
C SER A 69 -12.32 0.20 -9.77
N ARG A 70 -12.01 -0.09 -8.50
CA ARG A 70 -10.67 -0.51 -8.11
C ARG A 70 -10.27 -1.78 -8.87
N THR A 71 -8.99 -1.93 -9.10
CA THR A 71 -8.37 -3.16 -9.56
C THR A 71 -6.88 -3.16 -9.17
N PHE A 72 -6.11 -4.07 -9.74
CA PHE A 72 -4.67 -4.13 -9.61
C PHE A 72 -4.05 -4.30 -10.99
N ARG A 73 -2.79 -3.90 -11.16
CA ARG A 73 -1.96 -4.30 -12.30
C ARG A 73 -0.69 -4.96 -11.80
N LEU A 74 -0.21 -5.96 -12.52
CA LEU A 74 1.11 -6.54 -12.29
C LEU A 74 2.16 -5.60 -12.88
N VAL A 75 3.31 -5.52 -12.22
CA VAL A 75 4.44 -4.69 -12.65
C VAL A 75 5.72 -5.49 -12.58
N ARG A 76 6.65 -5.19 -13.48
CA ARG A 76 8.00 -5.75 -13.43
C ARG A 76 8.77 -5.17 -12.26
N ARG A 77 9.90 -5.80 -11.92
CA ARG A 77 10.79 -5.35 -10.84
C ARG A 77 11.78 -4.28 -11.31
N GLU A 78 11.69 -3.82 -12.55
CA GLU A 78 12.37 -2.65 -13.09
C GLU A 78 11.47 -1.41 -13.08
N PRO A 79 12.04 -0.20 -12.94
CA PRO A 79 11.29 1.05 -13.05
C PRO A 79 10.54 1.17 -14.38
N ALA A 80 9.38 1.83 -14.33
CA ALA A 80 8.59 2.13 -15.52
C ALA A 80 9.33 3.08 -16.47
N THR A 81 9.12 2.91 -17.77
CA THR A 81 9.64 3.80 -18.82
C THR A 81 8.51 4.25 -19.76
N ASP A 82 8.68 5.40 -20.42
CA ASP A 82 7.65 5.98 -21.31
C ASP A 82 7.28 5.06 -22.50
N GLY A 83 8.15 4.09 -22.83
CA GLY A 83 7.93 3.11 -23.90
C GLY A 83 7.40 1.74 -23.44
N ASP A 84 7.06 1.58 -22.16
CA ASP A 84 6.60 0.29 -21.65
C ASP A 84 5.30 -0.17 -22.32
N ASP A 85 5.25 -1.45 -22.69
CA ASP A 85 4.00 -2.08 -23.11
C ASP A 85 3.03 -2.11 -21.91
N PRO A 86 1.79 -1.60 -22.04
CA PRO A 86 0.81 -1.61 -20.96
C PRO A 86 0.49 -3.00 -20.40
N ARG A 87 0.75 -4.07 -21.15
CA ARG A 87 0.59 -5.47 -20.71
C ARG A 87 1.73 -5.93 -19.80
N TRP A 88 2.91 -5.32 -19.96
CA TRP A 88 4.16 -5.70 -19.32
C TRP A 88 4.89 -4.46 -18.73
N PRO A 89 4.25 -3.65 -17.87
CA PRO A 89 4.82 -2.37 -17.45
C PRO A 89 5.82 -2.51 -16.29
N GLY A 90 6.83 -1.64 -16.22
CA GLY A 90 7.66 -1.48 -15.03
C GLY A 90 6.89 -0.86 -13.84
N TYR A 91 7.51 -0.85 -12.66
CA TYR A 91 6.92 -0.27 -11.46
C TYR A 91 7.04 1.26 -11.44
N ARG A 92 6.02 1.92 -10.90
CA ARG A 92 5.96 3.36 -10.66
C ARG A 92 6.44 3.70 -9.24
N SER A 93 6.96 4.91 -9.03
CA SER A 93 7.55 5.31 -7.73
C SER A 93 7.42 6.80 -7.40
N ARG A 94 6.60 7.55 -8.15
CA ARG A 94 6.42 9.00 -8.01
C ARG A 94 5.06 9.37 -7.39
N GLY A 95 4.41 8.43 -6.72
CA GLY A 95 3.13 8.62 -6.04
C GLY A 95 1.90 8.42 -6.91
N GLU A 96 2.04 7.88 -8.11
CA GLU A 96 0.99 7.75 -9.13
C GLU A 96 -0.20 6.92 -8.66
N ALA A 97 0.04 5.76 -8.04
CA ALA A 97 -1.05 4.93 -7.50
C ALA A 97 -1.73 5.62 -6.30
N PHE A 98 -0.96 6.36 -5.49
CA PHE A 98 -1.49 7.09 -4.35
C PHE A 98 -2.37 8.26 -4.79
N GLU A 99 -1.88 9.08 -5.71
CA GLU A 99 -2.60 10.22 -6.30
C GLU A 99 -3.82 9.74 -7.07
N GLN A 100 -3.72 8.65 -7.84
CA GLN A 100 -4.85 7.99 -8.47
C GLN A 100 -5.90 7.59 -7.43
N MET A 101 -5.52 6.91 -6.33
CA MET A 101 -6.47 6.58 -5.26
C MET A 101 -7.17 7.83 -4.71
N VAL A 102 -6.42 8.88 -4.37
CA VAL A 102 -6.97 10.12 -3.80
C VAL A 102 -7.91 10.82 -4.78
N SER A 103 -7.64 10.73 -6.09
CA SER A 103 -8.41 11.40 -7.15
C SER A 103 -9.82 10.87 -7.35
N TRP A 104 -10.16 9.66 -6.89
CA TRP A 104 -11.52 9.12 -6.94
C TRP A 104 -12.10 8.71 -5.59
N THR A 105 -11.31 8.84 -4.52
CA THR A 105 -11.73 8.60 -3.13
C THR A 105 -11.76 9.92 -2.34
N ARG A 106 -10.93 10.07 -1.30
CA ARG A 106 -10.69 11.27 -0.48
C ARG A 106 -9.20 11.33 -0.12
N LEU A 107 -8.76 12.34 0.62
CA LEU A 107 -7.48 12.24 1.32
C LEU A 107 -7.56 11.16 2.41
N PRO A 108 -6.55 10.29 2.54
CA PRO A 108 -6.50 9.36 3.66
C PRO A 108 -6.21 10.12 4.95
N SER A 109 -6.50 9.50 6.10
CA SER A 109 -6.16 10.05 7.40
C SER A 109 -5.84 8.95 8.40
N ARG A 110 -5.36 9.31 9.60
CA ARG A 110 -5.12 8.34 10.70
C ARG A 110 -6.33 7.45 10.97
N TRP A 111 -7.53 8.02 10.83
CA TRP A 111 -8.82 7.34 10.98
C TRP A 111 -9.27 6.59 9.71
N ARG A 112 -8.85 7.05 8.53
CA ARG A 112 -9.24 6.49 7.21
C ARG A 112 -7.98 6.07 6.44
N ARG A 113 -7.48 4.87 6.74
CA ARG A 113 -6.23 4.30 6.20
C ARG A 113 -6.39 3.76 4.78
N MET A 114 -6.84 4.61 3.85
CA MET A 114 -7.26 4.17 2.51
C MET A 114 -6.13 3.59 1.67
N CYS A 115 -4.86 4.03 1.84
CA CYS A 115 -3.74 3.38 1.14
C CYS A 115 -3.60 1.91 1.54
N THR A 116 -3.79 1.57 2.83
CA THR A 116 -3.81 0.18 3.29
C THR A 116 -4.95 -0.60 2.63
N THR A 117 -6.15 -0.03 2.60
CA THR A 117 -7.33 -0.73 2.09
C THR A 117 -7.36 -0.85 0.56
N GLU A 118 -7.15 0.26 -0.15
CA GLU A 118 -7.37 0.37 -1.60
C GLU A 118 -6.11 0.11 -2.44
N LEU A 119 -4.90 0.21 -1.86
CA LEU A 119 -3.65 -0.03 -2.59
C LEU A 119 -2.93 -1.31 -2.18
N LYS A 120 -3.17 -1.81 -0.96
CA LYS A 120 -2.54 -3.05 -0.45
C LYS A 120 -3.55 -4.19 -0.35
N VAL A 121 -4.47 -4.11 0.61
CA VAL A 121 -5.24 -5.28 1.01
C VAL A 121 -6.23 -5.74 -0.07
N ARG A 122 -7.11 -4.85 -0.57
CA ARG A 122 -8.11 -5.25 -1.58
C ARG A 122 -7.50 -5.65 -2.93
N PRO A 123 -6.55 -4.90 -3.52
CA PRO A 123 -5.95 -5.29 -4.78
C PRO A 123 -5.14 -6.59 -4.64
N GLY A 124 -4.45 -6.79 -3.50
CA GLY A 124 -3.77 -8.04 -3.20
C GLY A 124 -4.72 -9.24 -3.12
N HIS A 125 -5.89 -9.07 -2.49
CA HIS A 125 -6.91 -10.12 -2.48
C HIS A 125 -7.47 -10.41 -3.87
N ASP A 126 -7.79 -9.37 -4.65
CA ASP A 126 -8.25 -9.54 -6.03
C ASP A 126 -7.19 -10.29 -6.87
N LEU A 127 -5.90 -10.01 -6.65
CA LEU A 127 -4.79 -10.72 -7.29
C LEU A 127 -4.73 -12.18 -6.88
N VAL A 128 -4.75 -12.49 -5.58
CA VAL A 128 -4.70 -13.87 -5.09
C VAL A 128 -5.92 -14.67 -5.57
N ALA A 129 -7.10 -14.04 -5.62
CA ALA A 129 -8.31 -14.66 -6.14
C ALA A 129 -8.13 -15.09 -7.61
N GLU A 130 -7.63 -14.19 -8.45
CA GLU A 130 -7.40 -14.45 -9.87
C GLU A 130 -6.25 -15.45 -10.09
N TRP A 131 -5.21 -15.40 -9.27
CA TRP A 131 -4.09 -16.34 -9.26
C TRP A 131 -4.56 -17.77 -8.96
N MET A 132 -5.30 -17.95 -7.86
CA MET A 132 -5.80 -19.26 -7.44
C MET A 132 -6.84 -19.85 -8.39
N PHE A 133 -7.55 -19.01 -9.15
CA PHE A 133 -8.46 -19.46 -10.21
C PHE A 133 -7.72 -20.21 -11.33
N GLY A 134 -6.44 -19.93 -11.58
CA GLY A 134 -5.59 -20.69 -12.49
C GLY A 134 -5.82 -20.41 -13.99
N GLY A 135 -6.24 -19.20 -14.36
CA GLY A 135 -6.36 -18.74 -15.75
C GLY A 135 -5.06 -18.20 -16.35
N PRO A 136 -5.01 -17.91 -17.67
CA PRO A 136 -3.83 -17.43 -18.41
C PRO A 136 -3.51 -15.94 -18.11
N GLY A 137 -3.31 -15.62 -16.84
CA GLY A 137 -3.10 -14.26 -16.38
C GLY A 137 -4.38 -13.51 -15.97
N PRO A 138 -4.27 -12.40 -15.23
CA PRO A 138 -5.41 -11.64 -14.74
C PRO A 138 -6.11 -10.84 -15.86
N ALA A 139 -6.98 -11.49 -16.64
CA ALA A 139 -7.75 -10.84 -17.71
C ALA A 139 -9.12 -10.33 -17.23
N ARG A 140 -9.35 -9.00 -17.27
CA ARG A 140 -10.72 -8.44 -17.25
C ARG A 140 -11.07 -7.97 -18.66
N ARG A 141 -12.20 -8.45 -19.20
CA ARG A 141 -12.69 -7.98 -20.51
C ARG A 141 -12.89 -6.47 -20.45
N GLY A 142 -12.29 -5.76 -21.38
CA GLY A 142 -12.65 -4.38 -21.65
C GLY A 142 -12.37 -4.00 -23.10
N HIS A 143 -13.19 -3.11 -23.62
CA HIS A 143 -13.07 -2.56 -24.96
C HIS A 143 -12.19 -1.30 -24.87
N HIS A 144 -11.03 -1.28 -25.52
CA HIS A 144 -10.08 -0.16 -25.44
C HIS A 144 -10.57 1.08 -26.22
N ARG A 145 -10.43 2.29 -25.64
CA ARG A 145 -10.54 3.62 -26.29
C ARG A 145 -9.66 4.62 -25.53
N ASP A 146 -9.21 5.68 -26.21
CA ASP A 146 -8.25 6.68 -25.69
C ASP A 146 -8.87 7.76 -24.79
N VAL A 147 -10.17 7.67 -24.48
CA VAL A 147 -10.90 8.68 -23.72
C VAL A 147 -11.71 8.00 -22.62
N SER A 148 -11.63 8.54 -21.40
CA SER A 148 -12.50 8.16 -20.28
C SER A 148 -13.96 8.26 -20.68
N LEU A 149 -14.73 7.23 -20.34
CA LEU A 149 -16.14 7.14 -20.68
C LEU A 149 -17.05 7.20 -19.45
N ALA A 150 -16.49 7.18 -18.23
CA ALA A 150 -17.21 7.53 -17.01
C ALA A 150 -17.89 8.89 -17.15
N PRO A 151 -19.25 8.99 -17.09
CA PRO A 151 -19.90 10.29 -17.12
C PRO A 151 -19.33 11.16 -16.01
N ALA A 152 -18.96 12.38 -16.39
CA ALA A 152 -18.54 13.43 -15.45
C ALA A 152 -19.49 13.51 -14.24
N ALA A 153 -20.80 13.32 -14.46
CA ALA A 153 -21.82 13.30 -13.41
C ALA A 153 -21.66 12.17 -12.37
N VAL A 154 -21.26 10.95 -12.77
CA VAL A 154 -21.11 9.80 -11.86
C VAL A 154 -19.89 9.97 -10.96
N VAL A 155 -18.77 10.45 -11.52
CA VAL A 155 -17.57 10.74 -10.75
C VAL A 155 -17.80 12.02 -9.91
N ALA A 156 -18.46 13.05 -10.45
CA ALA A 156 -18.77 14.30 -9.75
C ALA A 156 -19.78 14.13 -8.61
N ALA A 157 -20.70 13.16 -8.69
CA ALA A 157 -21.65 12.84 -7.63
C ALA A 157 -20.93 12.52 -6.30
N ARG A 158 -19.71 11.96 -6.35
CA ARG A 158 -18.88 11.70 -5.15
C ARG A 158 -18.33 12.97 -4.49
N TYR A 159 -18.37 14.10 -5.21
CA TYR A 159 -17.94 15.44 -4.78
C TYR A 159 -19.12 16.42 -4.67
N GLN A 160 -20.35 15.97 -4.95
CA GLN A 160 -21.54 16.80 -4.94
C GLN A 160 -21.83 17.29 -3.51
N GLY A 161 -22.12 18.59 -3.37
CA GLY A 161 -22.33 19.23 -2.06
C GLY A 161 -21.05 19.48 -1.26
N VAL A 162 -19.87 19.15 -1.80
CA VAL A 162 -18.58 19.27 -1.10
C VAL A 162 -17.60 20.19 -1.82
N LEU A 163 -17.59 20.19 -3.16
CA LEU A 163 -16.72 21.05 -3.98
C LEU A 163 -17.56 21.92 -4.93
N GLY A 164 -17.04 23.09 -5.32
CA GLY A 164 -17.61 23.95 -6.37
C GLY A 164 -17.61 23.26 -7.73
N ARG A 165 -18.37 23.79 -8.71
CA ARG A 165 -18.47 23.15 -10.04
C ARG A 165 -17.11 23.03 -10.75
N GLU A 166 -16.33 24.11 -10.77
CA GLU A 166 -15.01 24.15 -11.43
C GLU A 166 -14.01 23.21 -10.75
N GLU A 167 -13.98 23.18 -9.41
CA GLU A 167 -13.13 22.27 -8.64
C GLU A 167 -13.49 20.81 -8.90
N ARG A 168 -14.80 20.48 -8.96
CA ARG A 168 -15.25 19.15 -9.37
C ARG A 168 -14.71 18.81 -10.76
N GLU A 169 -14.86 19.71 -11.73
CA GLU A 169 -14.38 19.51 -13.09
C GLU A 169 -12.86 19.35 -13.18
N ALA A 170 -12.08 20.02 -12.34
CA ALA A 170 -10.63 19.80 -12.23
C ALA A 170 -10.28 18.40 -11.70
N ARG A 171 -10.94 17.95 -10.62
CA ARG A 171 -10.72 16.60 -10.06
C ARG A 171 -11.19 15.48 -10.97
N LEU A 172 -12.25 15.73 -11.74
CA LEU A 172 -12.71 14.83 -12.78
C LEU A 172 -11.60 14.54 -13.80
N ARG A 173 -10.88 15.56 -14.27
CA ARG A 173 -9.80 15.37 -15.26
C ARG A 173 -8.68 14.48 -14.75
N VAL A 174 -8.26 14.64 -13.50
CA VAL A 174 -7.21 13.79 -12.90
C VAL A 174 -7.70 12.37 -12.64
N ALA A 175 -8.99 12.19 -12.35
CA ALA A 175 -9.57 10.87 -12.39
C ALA A 175 -9.45 10.31 -13.82
N CYS A 176 -10.02 10.94 -14.83
CA CYS A 176 -10.22 10.42 -16.19
C CYS A 176 -8.97 10.03 -17.03
N GLY A 177 -7.74 10.11 -16.51
CA GLY A 177 -6.49 9.84 -17.25
C GLY A 177 -6.03 8.38 -17.33
N GLU A 178 -6.77 7.43 -16.75
CA GLU A 178 -6.38 6.01 -16.68
C GLU A 178 -7.24 5.14 -17.60
N PRO A 179 -6.71 4.00 -18.08
CA PRO A 179 -7.35 3.24 -19.12
C PRO A 179 -8.71 2.70 -18.67
N TRP A 180 -9.62 2.64 -19.62
CA TRP A 180 -10.93 2.02 -19.45
C TRP A 180 -10.82 0.60 -18.88
N ALA A 181 -9.83 -0.18 -19.29
CA ALA A 181 -9.71 -1.54 -18.82
C ALA A 181 -8.27 -1.92 -18.51
N ARG A 182 -8.13 -2.93 -17.65
CA ARG A 182 -6.85 -3.56 -17.41
C ARG A 182 -6.51 -4.46 -18.61
N PRO A 183 -5.37 -4.26 -19.28
CA PRO A 183 -4.94 -5.15 -20.35
C PRO A 183 -4.69 -6.56 -19.81
N GLN A 184 -4.78 -7.59 -20.67
CA GLN A 184 -4.39 -8.94 -20.27
C GLN A 184 -2.87 -8.97 -20.03
N GLN A 185 -2.47 -9.46 -18.86
CA GLN A 185 -1.07 -9.65 -18.46
C GLN A 185 -0.88 -11.15 -18.24
N ASP A 186 0.21 -11.78 -18.69
CA ASP A 186 0.50 -13.18 -18.36
C ASP A 186 1.25 -13.25 -17.03
N TRP A 187 0.88 -14.18 -16.15
CA TRP A 187 1.60 -14.36 -14.89
C TRP A 187 3.06 -14.74 -15.09
N GLN A 188 3.34 -15.57 -16.10
CA GLN A 188 4.67 -16.12 -16.35
C GLN A 188 5.67 -15.03 -16.70
N ASP A 189 5.19 -13.91 -17.26
CA ASP A 189 6.08 -12.80 -17.56
C ASP A 189 6.66 -12.25 -16.23
N PHE A 190 5.87 -12.12 -15.15
CA PHE A 190 6.24 -11.42 -13.91
C PHE A 190 7.08 -12.22 -12.90
N THR A 191 7.56 -13.40 -13.29
CA THR A 191 8.36 -14.24 -12.40
C THR A 191 9.30 -15.13 -13.22
N THR A 192 10.52 -15.36 -12.72
CA THR A 192 11.43 -16.32 -13.36
C THR A 192 11.09 -17.77 -13.02
N VAL A 193 10.20 -17.98 -12.05
CA VAL A 193 9.73 -19.32 -11.68
C VAL A 193 8.86 -19.87 -12.79
N ASN A 194 9.15 -21.09 -13.22
CA ASN A 194 8.29 -21.78 -14.17
C ASN A 194 6.95 -22.12 -13.50
N LEU A 195 5.88 -21.46 -13.96
CA LEU A 195 4.53 -21.62 -13.45
C LEU A 195 3.77 -22.77 -14.13
N SER A 196 4.35 -23.40 -15.15
CA SER A 196 3.74 -24.58 -15.77
C SER A 196 3.62 -25.69 -14.74
N ARG A 197 2.38 -26.01 -14.35
CA ARG A 197 2.10 -27.08 -13.39
C ARG A 197 2.71 -28.40 -13.88
N PRO A 198 3.32 -29.21 -12.99
CA PRO A 198 3.51 -30.62 -13.27
C PRO A 198 2.15 -31.23 -13.61
N SER A 199 2.06 -31.92 -14.75
CA SER A 199 0.86 -32.57 -15.24
C SER A 199 0.23 -33.45 -14.15
N GLY A 200 -0.94 -33.06 -13.61
CA GLY A 200 -1.71 -33.90 -12.67
C GLY A 200 -2.47 -33.21 -11.54
N GLY A 201 -2.28 -31.91 -11.29
CA GLY A 201 -3.04 -31.19 -10.24
C GLY A 201 -4.51 -30.90 -10.64
N PRO A 202 -5.45 -30.80 -9.68
CA PRO A 202 -6.86 -30.52 -9.96
C PRO A 202 -7.04 -29.21 -10.75
N ARG A 203 -7.83 -29.29 -11.84
CA ARG A 203 -8.21 -28.15 -12.71
C ARG A 203 -9.47 -27.48 -12.18
N GLY A 204 -9.41 -26.19 -11.82
CA GLY A 204 -10.53 -25.43 -11.24
C GLY A 204 -10.92 -26.02 -9.87
N VAL A 205 -11.44 -25.32 -8.87
CA VAL A 205 -12.46 -24.27 -8.82
C VAL A 205 -12.24 -23.59 -7.45
N ALA A 206 -11.39 -22.58 -7.39
CA ALA A 206 -11.03 -21.93 -6.14
C ALA A 206 -11.08 -20.42 -6.33
N ASP A 207 -12.17 -19.81 -5.90
CA ASP A 207 -12.28 -18.36 -5.70
C ASP A 207 -12.15 -18.13 -4.19
N ILE A 208 -11.26 -17.23 -3.75
CA ILE A 208 -11.19 -16.85 -2.33
C ILE A 208 -12.49 -16.16 -1.88
N TRP A 209 -13.26 -15.61 -2.82
CA TRP A 209 -14.60 -15.06 -2.61
C TRP A 209 -15.71 -16.11 -2.77
N GLY A 210 -15.34 -17.33 -3.16
CA GLY A 210 -16.23 -18.48 -3.36
C GLY A 210 -16.96 -18.46 -4.70
N ARG A 211 -16.92 -19.58 -5.41
CA ARG A 211 -17.90 -19.92 -6.47
C ARG A 211 -18.48 -21.28 -6.12
N PHE A 212 -19.81 -21.37 -6.06
CA PHE A 212 -20.55 -22.51 -5.48
C PHE A 212 -20.43 -22.68 -3.95
N GLY A 213 -20.07 -21.62 -3.22
CA GLY A 213 -20.28 -21.56 -1.76
C GLY A 213 -19.14 -22.07 -0.87
N VAL A 214 -17.94 -22.32 -1.39
CA VAL A 214 -16.79 -22.71 -0.57
C VAL A 214 -15.61 -21.77 -0.84
N ALA A 215 -15.30 -20.90 0.11
CA ALA A 215 -14.07 -20.09 0.10
C ALA A 215 -12.88 -21.00 0.42
N GLN A 216 -11.79 -20.88 -0.34
CA GLN A 216 -10.56 -21.60 -0.01
C GLN A 216 -9.87 -20.93 1.17
N ARG A 217 -9.39 -21.75 2.11
CA ARG A 217 -8.58 -21.26 3.22
C ARG A 217 -7.16 -20.97 2.73
N PHE A 218 -6.63 -19.81 3.11
CA PHE A 218 -5.26 -19.43 2.86
C PHE A 218 -4.66 -18.74 4.08
N VAL A 219 -3.33 -18.73 4.17
CA VAL A 219 -2.61 -18.10 5.28
C VAL A 219 -1.91 -16.84 4.79
N SER A 220 -2.28 -15.70 5.35
CA SER A 220 -1.57 -14.43 5.19
C SER A 220 -0.49 -14.31 6.25
N ILE A 221 0.77 -14.31 5.83
CA ILE A 221 1.91 -14.15 6.73
C ILE A 221 2.29 -12.67 6.83
N LEU A 222 2.16 -12.10 8.03
CA LEU A 222 2.42 -10.68 8.29
C LEU A 222 3.65 -10.48 9.18
N GLY A 223 4.48 -9.51 8.83
CA GLY A 223 5.67 -9.14 9.60
C GLY A 223 5.40 -8.22 10.79
N LEU A 224 4.37 -8.53 11.59
CA LEU A 224 4.07 -7.79 12.83
C LEU A 224 4.95 -8.31 13.97
N ARG A 225 5.59 -7.40 14.70
CA ARG A 225 6.54 -7.71 15.78
C ARG A 225 5.84 -7.97 17.12
N ALA A 226 6.57 -8.57 18.05
CA ALA A 226 6.08 -8.88 19.39
C ALA A 226 5.80 -7.63 20.22
N ASP A 227 6.53 -6.53 19.97
CA ASP A 227 6.31 -5.22 20.60
C ASP A 227 5.16 -4.42 19.95
N GLU A 228 4.37 -5.04 19.06
CA GLU A 228 3.20 -4.44 18.41
C GLU A 228 1.87 -5.19 18.74
N PRO A 229 1.57 -5.49 20.02
CA PRO A 229 0.51 -6.44 20.40
C PRO A 229 -0.88 -6.02 19.94
N GLU A 230 -1.20 -4.72 19.94
CA GLU A 230 -2.49 -4.22 19.45
C GLU A 230 -2.67 -4.42 17.94
N ARG A 231 -1.58 -4.34 17.16
CA ARG A 231 -1.60 -4.59 15.71
C ARG A 231 -1.84 -6.07 15.45
N VAL A 232 -1.15 -6.94 16.19
CA VAL A 232 -1.32 -8.41 16.12
C VAL A 232 -2.76 -8.79 16.49
N ARG A 233 -3.26 -8.30 17.64
CA ARG A 233 -4.63 -8.52 18.10
C ARG A 233 -5.65 -8.08 17.06
N THR A 234 -5.48 -6.89 16.49
CA THR A 234 -6.39 -6.35 15.45
C THR A 234 -6.37 -7.21 14.19
N ALA A 235 -5.21 -7.68 13.75
CA ALA A 235 -5.10 -8.54 12.57
C ALA A 235 -5.76 -9.91 12.80
N MET A 236 -5.52 -10.54 13.95
CA MET A 236 -6.13 -11.83 14.30
C MET A 236 -7.65 -11.71 14.51
N TRP A 237 -8.12 -10.66 15.19
CA TRP A 237 -9.55 -10.43 15.43
C TRP A 237 -10.33 -10.24 14.13
N ARG A 238 -9.75 -9.56 13.13
CA ARG A 238 -10.38 -9.41 11.81
C ARG A 238 -10.53 -10.75 11.08
N SER A 239 -9.52 -11.63 11.19
CA SER A 239 -9.54 -12.96 10.58
C SER A 239 -10.66 -13.83 11.20
N LEU A 240 -10.79 -13.82 12.53
CA LEU A 240 -11.88 -14.53 13.24
C LEU A 240 -13.29 -14.04 12.83
N ILE A 241 -13.47 -12.74 12.60
CA ILE A 241 -14.75 -12.21 12.12
C ILE A 241 -15.04 -12.67 10.69
N ALA A 242 -14.02 -12.67 9.81
CA ALA A 242 -14.17 -13.11 8.43
C ALA A 242 -14.58 -14.59 8.33
N GLU A 243 -14.19 -15.43 9.29
CA GLU A 243 -14.64 -16.83 9.39
C GLU A 243 -16.06 -17.01 9.97
N GLY A 244 -16.75 -15.92 10.32
CA GLY A 244 -18.11 -15.99 10.87
C GLY A 244 -18.19 -16.38 12.35
N ALA A 245 -17.05 -16.57 13.03
CA ALA A 245 -16.99 -17.02 14.42
C ALA A 245 -17.47 -15.96 15.45
N ALA A 246 -17.55 -14.69 15.06
CA ALA A 246 -17.77 -13.59 16.00
C ALA A 246 -19.19 -13.00 16.03
N GLY A 247 -20.16 -13.49 15.23
CA GLY A 247 -21.54 -12.96 15.19
C GLY A 247 -21.67 -11.45 14.89
N THR A 248 -20.55 -10.78 14.59
CA THR A 248 -20.44 -9.33 14.50
C THR A 248 -20.06 -8.98 13.07
N HIS A 249 -20.87 -8.17 12.39
CA HIS A 249 -20.47 -7.60 11.11
C HIS A 249 -19.26 -6.67 11.34
N CYS A 250 -18.07 -7.04 10.86
CA CYS A 250 -17.02 -6.04 10.72
C CYS A 250 -17.54 -4.99 9.74
N ARG A 251 -17.66 -3.73 10.20
CA ARG A 251 -18.10 -2.61 9.35
C ARG A 251 -17.16 -2.40 8.15
N ASP A 252 -15.95 -2.92 8.27
CA ASP A 252 -14.93 -2.94 7.23
C ASP A 252 -14.64 -4.39 6.82
N ARG A 253 -15.48 -4.97 5.93
CA ARG A 253 -15.25 -6.26 5.24
C ARG A 253 -14.04 -6.18 4.30
N ILE A 254 -12.87 -5.90 4.86
CA ILE A 254 -11.62 -5.75 4.11
C ILE A 254 -10.94 -7.12 3.95
N GLN A 255 -11.08 -8.01 4.93
CA GLN A 255 -10.55 -9.37 4.87
C GLN A 255 -11.59 -10.33 4.24
N PRO A 256 -11.17 -11.18 3.28
CA PRO A 256 -12.04 -12.17 2.65
C PRO A 256 -12.28 -13.33 3.62
N ALA A 257 -13.38 -14.04 3.43
CA ALA A 257 -13.64 -15.28 4.14
C ALA A 257 -12.52 -16.29 3.84
N GLY A 258 -12.06 -17.02 4.85
CA GLY A 258 -11.01 -18.04 4.70
C GLY A 258 -9.57 -17.52 4.83
N GLU A 259 -9.35 -16.22 5.04
CA GLU A 259 -8.03 -15.67 5.39
C GLU A 259 -7.68 -16.00 6.85
N LEU A 260 -6.61 -16.78 7.06
CA LEU A 260 -5.98 -16.98 8.36
C LEU A 260 -4.73 -16.09 8.45
N VAL A 261 -4.56 -15.39 9.57
CA VAL A 261 -3.38 -14.52 9.77
C VAL A 261 -2.32 -15.26 10.60
N TYR A 262 -1.06 -15.21 10.15
CA TYR A 262 0.09 -15.72 10.87
C TYR A 262 1.16 -14.63 11.05
N CYS A 263 1.64 -14.42 12.28
CA CYS A 263 2.56 -13.34 12.64
C CYS A 263 3.87 -13.90 13.24
N PRO A 264 4.76 -14.50 12.43
CA PRO A 264 5.92 -15.25 12.94
C PRO A 264 6.88 -14.40 13.78
N LEU A 265 7.04 -13.11 13.48
CA LEU A 265 7.92 -12.25 14.26
C LEU A 265 7.39 -12.00 15.67
N SER A 266 6.07 -11.90 15.83
CA SER A 266 5.42 -11.83 17.13
C SER A 266 5.55 -13.15 17.89
N ASP A 267 5.30 -14.27 17.22
CA ASP A 267 5.27 -15.59 17.85
C ASP A 267 6.64 -16.02 18.39
N ILE A 268 7.73 -15.59 17.74
CA ILE A 268 9.10 -15.88 18.17
C ILE A 268 9.73 -14.74 19.00
N GLY A 269 8.96 -13.70 19.34
CA GLY A 269 9.41 -12.64 20.26
C GLY A 269 10.33 -11.57 19.66
N ILE A 270 10.38 -11.40 18.33
CA ILE A 270 11.19 -10.35 17.68
C ILE A 270 10.60 -8.98 17.97
N ILE A 271 11.42 -8.06 18.47
CA ILE A 271 11.07 -6.65 18.74
C ILE A 271 11.82 -5.69 17.80
N GLU A 272 11.53 -4.38 17.87
CA GLU A 272 12.21 -3.36 17.06
C GLU A 272 13.74 -3.40 17.24
N GLY A 273 14.21 -3.61 18.48
CA GLY A 273 15.64 -3.70 18.79
C GLY A 273 16.35 -4.81 18.01
N ASP A 274 15.71 -5.97 17.84
CA ASP A 274 16.26 -7.08 17.06
C ASP A 274 16.33 -6.73 15.57
N VAL A 275 15.29 -6.06 15.06
CA VAL A 275 15.26 -5.59 13.66
C VAL A 275 16.38 -4.60 13.40
N ARG A 276 16.58 -3.62 14.29
CA ARG A 276 17.70 -2.66 14.18
C ARG A 276 19.06 -3.35 14.26
N SER A 277 19.21 -4.29 15.18
CA SER A 277 20.43 -5.11 15.34
C SER A 277 20.71 -5.99 14.12
N TYR A 278 19.66 -6.48 13.44
CA TYR A 278 19.81 -7.21 12.19
C TYR A 278 20.31 -6.29 11.06
N TRP A 279 19.69 -5.11 10.92
CA TRP A 279 20.02 -4.13 9.87
C TRP A 279 21.40 -3.51 10.04
N SER A 280 21.82 -3.19 11.27
CA SER A 280 23.15 -2.60 11.54
C SER A 280 24.33 -3.50 11.16
N ARG A 281 24.08 -4.80 10.91
CA ARG A 281 25.08 -5.80 10.51
C ARG A 281 25.01 -6.16 9.02
N ARG A 282 24.11 -5.55 8.26
CA ARG A 282 23.99 -5.83 6.82
C ARG A 282 25.05 -5.05 6.04
N PRO A 283 25.56 -5.60 4.92
CA PRO A 283 26.50 -4.90 4.05
C PRO A 283 25.85 -3.83 3.16
N TYR A 284 24.52 -3.71 3.21
CA TYR A 284 23.76 -2.70 2.48
C TYR A 284 22.79 -2.00 3.45
N ASP A 285 22.52 -0.73 3.15
CA ASP A 285 21.60 0.12 3.88
C ASP A 285 20.43 0.52 2.96
N LEU A 286 19.21 0.52 3.49
CA LEU A 286 18.03 0.97 2.76
C LEU A 286 18.03 2.48 2.53
N ARG A 287 18.92 3.21 3.20
CA ARG A 287 19.03 4.67 3.16
C ARG A 287 17.71 5.35 3.55
N ILE A 288 16.89 4.66 4.33
CA ILE A 288 15.64 5.21 4.86
C ILE A 288 16.02 6.08 6.06
N PRO A 289 15.55 7.33 6.13
CA PRO A 289 15.87 8.22 7.25
C PRO A 289 15.47 7.62 8.60
N ASP A 290 16.23 7.94 9.64
CA ASP A 290 15.95 7.44 10.98
C ASP A 290 14.57 7.89 11.48
N GLY A 291 13.78 6.94 11.96
CA GLY A 291 12.39 7.20 12.38
C GLY A 291 11.39 7.31 11.22
N ALA A 292 11.85 7.27 9.96
CA ALA A 292 10.99 7.04 8.82
C ALA A 292 10.61 5.55 8.69
N GLY A 293 9.73 5.26 7.74
CA GLY A 293 9.45 3.90 7.29
C GLY A 293 9.50 3.90 5.77
N ASN A 294 9.08 2.79 5.14
CA ASN A 294 9.09 2.70 3.68
C ASN A 294 8.38 3.89 3.01
N CYS A 295 7.26 4.36 3.57
CA CYS A 295 6.72 5.67 3.23
C CYS A 295 7.27 6.73 4.20
N VAL A 296 8.13 7.62 3.68
CA VAL A 296 8.91 8.60 4.49
C VAL A 296 7.97 9.52 5.27
N TYR A 297 7.22 10.36 4.56
CA TYR A 297 6.27 11.32 5.15
C TYR A 297 4.86 10.75 5.24
N CYS A 298 4.70 9.53 5.74
CA CYS A 298 3.38 8.92 5.90
C CYS A 298 2.51 9.69 6.92
N PHE A 299 1.26 9.99 6.54
CA PHE A 299 0.26 10.67 7.40
C PHE A 299 -0.14 9.89 8.67
N LEU A 300 0.31 8.64 8.82
CA LEU A 300 0.13 7.87 10.05
C LEU A 300 1.14 8.23 11.15
N LYS A 301 2.22 8.93 10.79
CA LYS A 301 3.21 9.42 11.75
C LYS A 301 2.72 10.72 12.39
N GLY A 302 2.98 10.93 13.68
CA GLY A 302 2.58 12.16 14.35
C GLY A 302 3.27 13.41 13.76
N PRO A 303 2.66 14.61 13.81
CA PRO A 303 3.24 15.83 13.24
C PRO A 303 4.65 16.15 13.73
N ALA A 304 4.96 15.89 15.00
CA ALA A 304 6.30 16.11 15.55
C ALA A 304 7.35 15.17 14.96
N ALA A 305 6.99 13.91 14.66
CA ALA A 305 7.90 12.97 13.98
C ALA A 305 8.16 13.42 12.54
N LEU A 306 7.12 13.88 11.83
CA LEU A 306 7.27 14.40 10.48
C LEU A 306 8.08 15.70 10.42
N ALA A 307 7.93 16.59 11.40
CA ALA A 307 8.72 17.82 11.48
C ALA A 307 10.21 17.52 11.72
N ARG A 308 10.52 16.53 12.58
CA ARG A 308 11.90 16.06 12.78
C ARG A 308 12.49 15.44 11.51
N LEU A 309 11.72 14.62 10.79
CA LEU A 309 12.14 14.06 9.51
C LEU A 309 12.41 15.16 8.48
N ALA A 310 11.52 16.15 8.37
CA ALA A 310 11.71 17.28 7.47
C ALA A 310 12.99 18.08 7.81
N ALA A 311 13.22 18.38 9.09
CA ALA A 311 14.43 19.05 9.53
C ALA A 311 15.71 18.24 9.25
N GLN A 312 15.66 16.90 9.41
CA GLN A 312 16.77 16.02 9.07
C GLN A 312 17.09 16.05 7.57
N MET A 313 16.07 16.06 6.71
CA MET A 313 16.27 16.05 5.26
C MET A 313 16.65 17.43 4.70
N ASP A 314 16.27 18.52 5.37
CA ASP A 314 16.67 19.89 4.98
C ASP A 314 18.11 20.24 5.42
N GLY A 315 18.61 19.61 6.49
CA GLY A 315 19.97 19.81 7.01
C GLY A 315 21.04 18.88 6.43
N ASP A 316 20.66 17.98 5.51
CA ASP A 316 21.62 17.16 4.77
C ASP A 316 22.11 17.95 3.56
N ASP A 317 23.31 18.55 3.68
CA ASP A 317 24.01 19.28 2.59
C ASP A 317 24.46 18.35 1.45
N GLY A 318 24.06 17.07 1.48
CA GLY A 318 24.29 16.10 0.43
C GLY A 318 23.67 16.49 -0.90
N GLU A 319 24.19 15.85 -1.96
CA GLU A 319 23.70 15.97 -3.34
C GLU A 319 22.18 15.75 -3.35
N LYS A 320 21.41 16.85 -3.45
CA LYS A 320 19.94 16.77 -3.53
C LYS A 320 19.63 15.93 -4.77
N ASP A 321 19.08 14.75 -4.56
CA ASP A 321 18.64 13.90 -5.66
C ASP A 321 17.49 14.64 -6.38
N ASP A 322 17.81 15.30 -7.48
CA ASP A 322 16.84 16.02 -8.30
C ASP A 322 15.71 15.11 -8.77
N ASN A 323 15.91 13.78 -8.78
CA ASN A 323 14.87 12.81 -9.10
C ASN A 323 13.85 12.60 -7.97
N ALA A 324 14.22 12.93 -6.72
CA ALA A 324 13.34 12.87 -5.55
C ALA A 324 12.33 14.02 -5.50
N ASN A 325 12.62 15.14 -6.18
CA ASN A 325 11.70 16.27 -6.26
C ASN A 325 10.36 15.86 -6.89
N GLY A 326 9.27 16.26 -6.24
CA GLY A 326 7.92 15.96 -6.70
C GLY A 326 7.56 14.47 -6.60
N THR A 327 8.19 13.73 -5.68
CA THR A 327 7.83 12.35 -5.34
C THR A 327 7.46 12.23 -3.85
N PRO A 328 6.88 11.11 -3.40
CA PRO A 328 6.46 10.96 -1.99
C PRO A 328 7.59 10.95 -0.96
N VAL A 329 8.86 10.90 -1.37
CA VAL A 329 9.99 11.12 -0.44
C VAL A 329 10.27 12.60 -0.18
N ASP A 330 9.66 13.52 -0.93
CA ASP A 330 9.70 14.96 -0.69
C ASP A 330 8.42 15.40 0.04
N ILE A 331 8.57 16.07 1.19
CA ILE A 331 7.42 16.58 1.97
C ILE A 331 6.58 17.58 1.17
N ARG A 332 7.16 18.30 0.20
CA ARG A 332 6.44 19.25 -0.66
C ARG A 332 5.44 18.54 -1.57
N TRP A 333 5.69 17.28 -1.96
CA TRP A 333 4.72 16.48 -2.70
C TRP A 333 3.45 16.26 -1.89
N TRP A 334 3.59 16.01 -0.58
CA TRP A 334 2.46 15.83 0.34
C TRP A 334 1.68 17.12 0.57
N ALA A 335 2.38 18.23 0.75
CA ALA A 335 1.77 19.56 0.87
C ALA A 335 0.98 19.94 -0.39
N ARG A 336 1.56 19.72 -1.58
CA ARG A 336 0.87 19.87 -2.86
C ARG A 336 -0.35 18.95 -2.93
N LEU A 337 -0.26 17.70 -2.48
CA LEU A 337 -1.39 16.78 -2.49
C LEU A 337 -2.51 17.24 -1.55
N GLU A 338 -2.19 17.81 -0.38
CA GLU A 338 -3.19 18.40 0.51
C GLU A 338 -3.81 19.68 -0.04
N ASP A 339 -3.02 20.52 -0.71
CA ASP A 339 -3.55 21.72 -1.35
C ASP A 339 -4.42 21.38 -2.56
N GLU A 340 -3.94 20.47 -3.41
CA GLU A 340 -4.69 20.04 -4.56
C GLU A 340 -5.92 19.25 -4.12
N TYR A 341 -5.78 18.30 -3.17
CA TYR A 341 -6.81 17.33 -2.82
C TYR A 341 -7.66 17.61 -1.57
N GLY A 342 -7.20 18.47 -0.67
CA GLY A 342 -7.86 18.84 0.58
C GLY A 342 -9.17 19.59 0.38
N ARG A 343 -10.07 19.48 1.36
CA ARG A 343 -11.46 19.99 1.26
C ARG A 343 -11.72 21.05 2.32
N PRO A 344 -12.48 22.12 2.05
CA PRO A 344 -12.95 23.02 3.10
C PRO A 344 -13.85 22.28 4.12
N SER A 345 -13.62 22.46 5.42
CA SER A 345 -14.52 21.98 6.48
C SER A 345 -15.66 22.98 6.71
N THR A 346 -16.88 22.49 6.86
CA THR A 346 -18.05 23.32 7.19
C THR A 346 -18.18 23.62 8.69
N SER A 347 -17.42 22.97 9.57
CA SER A 347 -17.66 23.00 11.04
C SER A 347 -16.65 23.80 11.88
N GLN A 348 -15.64 24.42 11.29
CA GLN A 348 -14.79 25.48 11.87
C GLN A 348 -13.74 25.78 10.78
N ALA A 349 -13.38 27.05 10.61
CA ALA A 349 -12.57 27.59 9.51
C ALA A 349 -11.23 26.86 9.26
N GLY A 350 -11.25 25.69 8.59
CA GLY A 350 -10.07 24.86 8.32
C GLY A 350 -10.33 23.82 7.23
N ARG A 351 -9.27 23.29 6.61
CA ARG A 351 -9.35 22.27 5.54
C ARG A 351 -9.28 20.86 6.16
N ILE A 352 -10.12 19.93 5.69
CA ILE A 352 -9.98 18.49 5.93
C ILE A 352 -8.75 18.00 5.15
N GLY A 353 -7.62 17.96 5.85
CA GLY A 353 -6.35 17.38 5.39
C GLY A 353 -6.17 15.93 5.82
N MET A 354 -4.97 15.39 5.61
CA MET A 354 -4.64 14.02 6.01
C MET A 354 -4.59 13.86 7.54
N PHE A 355 -4.34 14.95 8.26
CA PHE A 355 -4.23 14.96 9.72
C PHE A 355 -5.48 15.49 10.44
N HIS A 356 -6.45 16.09 9.74
CA HIS A 356 -7.61 16.83 10.31
C HIS A 356 -7.26 18.04 11.20
N ASP A 357 -6.12 18.03 11.91
CA ASP A 357 -5.71 19.00 12.93
C ASP A 357 -4.44 19.80 12.58
N THR A 358 -3.69 19.40 11.54
CA THR A 358 -2.47 20.07 11.05
C THR A 358 -2.32 19.73 9.55
N ASP A 359 -1.60 20.54 8.77
CA ASP A 359 -1.27 20.26 7.37
C ASP A 359 0.25 20.10 7.18
N TYR A 360 0.68 19.53 6.04
CA TYR A 360 2.09 19.36 5.72
C TYR A 360 2.84 20.70 5.58
N GLU A 361 2.15 21.77 5.18
CA GLU A 361 2.75 23.11 5.15
C GLU A 361 3.13 23.58 6.56
N SER A 362 2.26 23.37 7.53
CA SER A 362 2.52 23.66 8.95
C SER A 362 3.59 22.74 9.53
N ILE A 363 3.68 21.48 9.09
CA ILE A 363 4.78 20.59 9.46
C ILE A 363 6.11 21.13 8.96
N MET A 364 6.18 21.58 7.70
CA MET A 364 7.39 22.21 7.14
C MET A 364 7.76 23.49 7.91
N ARG A 365 6.79 24.35 8.25
CA ARG A 365 7.05 25.55 9.06
C ARG A 365 7.63 25.19 10.44
N ARG A 366 7.09 24.16 11.11
CA ARG A 366 7.61 23.66 12.40
C ARG A 366 9.03 23.08 12.28
N ALA A 367 9.40 22.53 11.12
CA ALA A 367 10.74 22.02 10.88
C ALA A 367 11.76 23.17 10.70
N ALA A 368 11.35 24.26 10.05
CA ALA A 368 12.20 25.43 9.80
C ALA A 368 12.44 26.31 11.04
N ASP A 369 11.49 26.33 11.98
CA ASP A 369 11.61 27.07 13.25
C ASP A 369 11.29 26.12 14.43
N PRO A 370 12.27 25.31 14.87
CA PRO A 370 12.08 24.39 15.97
C PRO A 370 11.99 25.18 17.29
N VAL A 371 10.78 25.61 17.65
CA VAL A 371 10.53 26.14 18.99
C VAL A 371 10.98 25.07 20.00
N PRO A 372 11.85 25.41 20.98
CA PRO A 372 12.24 24.47 22.01
C PRO A 372 10.99 23.96 22.71
N LEU A 373 10.82 22.63 22.72
CA LEU A 373 9.78 22.01 23.52
C LEU A 373 10.07 22.35 24.99
N GLU A 374 9.26 23.22 25.60
CA GLU A 374 9.03 23.09 27.04
C GLU A 374 8.43 21.71 27.24
N VAL A 375 9.31 20.79 27.64
CA VAL A 375 8.90 19.52 28.22
C VAL A 375 8.20 19.88 29.51
N ASN A 376 6.87 20.06 29.47
CA ASN A 376 6.09 20.13 30.68
C ASN A 376 6.39 18.86 31.47
N GLY A 377 7.16 19.02 32.54
CA GLY A 377 7.77 17.95 33.28
C GLY A 377 6.71 16.98 33.79
N CYS A 378 6.69 15.77 33.23
CA CYS A 378 6.44 14.61 34.08
C CYS A 378 7.69 14.46 34.94
N THR A 379 7.61 14.98 36.16
CA THR A 379 8.53 14.66 37.23
C THR A 379 8.65 13.15 37.35
N SER A 380 9.90 12.70 37.41
CA SER A 380 10.31 11.32 37.60
C SER A 380 9.67 10.71 38.84
N ASP A 381 8.70 9.82 38.64
CA ASP A 381 8.42 8.72 39.54
C ASP A 381 8.34 7.45 38.70
N GLY A 382 9.14 6.47 39.08
CA GLY A 382 9.52 5.34 38.24
C GLY A 382 8.35 4.51 37.73
N ILE A 383 8.34 4.29 36.41
CA ILE A 383 7.98 3.06 35.68
C ILE A 383 8.49 3.27 34.23
N GLY A 384 9.14 2.26 33.67
CA GLY A 384 9.98 2.33 32.47
C GLY A 384 9.41 3.08 31.27
N LEU A 385 10.21 4.02 30.73
CA LEU A 385 9.95 4.74 29.50
C LEU A 385 9.77 3.75 28.33
N ARG A 386 8.53 3.63 27.87
CA ARG A 386 8.23 3.15 26.52
C ARG A 386 8.60 4.28 25.55
N VAL A 387 9.64 4.08 24.75
CA VAL A 387 9.81 4.84 23.51
C VAL A 387 8.67 4.39 22.58
N PRO A 388 7.71 5.26 22.21
CA PRO A 388 6.64 4.86 21.31
C PRO A 388 7.24 4.67 19.92
N CYS A 389 7.13 3.45 19.40
CA CYS A 389 7.36 3.09 18.00
C CYS A 389 6.83 4.21 17.07
N SER A 390 7.67 4.65 16.14
CA SER A 390 7.46 5.80 15.23
C SER A 390 6.35 5.61 14.18
N CYS A 391 5.41 4.70 14.40
CA CYS A 391 4.28 4.42 13.51
C CYS A 391 3.01 4.12 14.34
N THR A 392 2.17 5.15 14.54
CA THR A 392 0.83 5.18 15.20
C THR A 392 0.85 5.17 16.72
N ASP A 393 0.36 6.22 17.39
CA ASP A 393 -1.06 6.30 17.82
C ASP A 393 -2.15 6.32 16.72
#